data_AF-A0A2N1W8E4-F1
#
_entry.id   AF-A0A2N1W8E4-F1
#
_cell.length_a   1.000
_cell.length_b   1.000
_cell.length_c   1.000
_cell.angle_alpha   90.00
_cell.angle_beta   90.00
_cell.angle_gamma   90.00
#
_symmetry.space_group_name_H-M   'P 1'
#
loop_
_entity.id
_entity.type
_entity.pdbx_description
1 polymer ?
#
loop_
_entity_poly.entity_id
_entity_poly.type
_entity_poly.pdbx_seq_one_letter_code
_entity_poly.pdbx_strand_id
1 'polypeptide(L)'
;MPLPIKIEELFKGLTVESDRLDYKEGFNPEKVTQTICAFANDINNIGGGYIIFGVKSSDGAPELPPAGLKESQVEAYQKKIIETQYKILPFPQVILSPEIYFKKRVLVLWVPGGENRPYKAPVSYEGSEKAYYIRRHSTTVKANQHEEKQLLEISARIPFDDRVNHNADIRDMKRDIILQFLKDTGSGLYESAKGVALPELQLQIKTYLKKHFQCLRLILSLSQVCLRSVLSS
;
A
#
# COMPACT_ATOMS: atom_id res chain seq x y z
N MET A 1 9.93 -7.32 9.19
CA MET A 1 8.53 -7.06 9.57
C MET A 1 7.66 -8.01 8.78
N PRO A 2 6.59 -8.58 9.35
CA PRO A 2 5.72 -9.49 8.62
C PRO A 2 5.02 -8.77 7.46
N LEU A 3 4.81 -9.46 6.34
CA LEU A 3 3.96 -8.96 5.26
C LEU A 3 2.53 -8.78 5.78
N PRO A 4 1.78 -7.80 5.25
CA PRO A 4 0.37 -7.62 5.60
C PRO A 4 -0.52 -8.78 5.11
N ILE A 5 -0.06 -9.57 4.14
CA ILE A 5 -0.79 -10.70 3.52
C ILE A 5 0.15 -11.91 3.45
N LYS A 6 -0.38 -13.12 3.65
CA LYS A 6 0.40 -14.36 3.54
C LYS A 6 0.80 -14.63 2.09
N ILE A 7 1.96 -15.25 1.88
CA ILE A 7 2.47 -15.52 0.54
C ILE A 7 1.54 -16.45 -0.26
N GLU A 8 0.92 -17.44 0.36
CA GLU A 8 0.00 -18.34 -0.33
C GLU A 8 -1.23 -17.60 -0.88
N GLU A 9 -1.69 -16.57 -0.16
CA GLU A 9 -2.81 -15.74 -0.59
C GLU A 9 -2.42 -14.81 -1.74
N LEU A 10 -1.18 -14.30 -1.75
CA LEU A 10 -0.65 -13.51 -2.87
C LEU A 10 -0.61 -14.32 -4.19
N PHE A 11 -0.32 -15.61 -4.12
CA PHE A 11 -0.29 -16.48 -5.31
C PHE A 11 -1.65 -17.10 -5.68
N LYS A 12 -2.55 -17.34 -4.70
CA LYS A 12 -3.86 -18.00 -4.94
C LYS A 12 -5.02 -17.04 -5.16
N GLY A 13 -5.03 -15.89 -4.49
CA GLY A 13 -6.23 -15.06 -4.32
C GLY A 13 -6.39 -13.87 -5.27
N LEU A 14 -5.40 -13.59 -6.12
CA LEU A 14 -5.33 -12.33 -6.88
C LEU A 14 -5.35 -12.52 -8.40
N THR A 15 -6.12 -13.49 -8.89
CA THR A 15 -6.33 -13.72 -10.33
C THR A 15 -6.87 -12.48 -11.08
N VAL A 16 -7.29 -11.43 -10.36
CA VAL A 16 -7.87 -10.18 -10.91
C VAL A 16 -7.03 -8.93 -10.60
N GLU A 17 -5.88 -9.03 -9.90
CA GLU A 17 -5.04 -7.86 -9.54
C GLU A 17 -3.61 -7.95 -10.12
N SER A 18 -3.48 -8.24 -11.43
CA SER A 18 -2.16 -8.24 -12.11
C SER A 18 -1.43 -6.88 -11.98
N ASP A 19 -2.17 -5.80 -11.77
CA ASP A 19 -1.68 -4.46 -11.50
C ASP A 19 -0.92 -4.31 -10.17
N ARG A 20 -1.06 -5.26 -9.24
CA ARG A 20 -0.44 -5.21 -7.90
C ARG A 20 0.68 -6.23 -7.71
N LEU A 21 0.93 -7.07 -8.70
CA LEU A 21 1.96 -8.10 -8.63
C LEU A 21 2.96 -7.93 -9.76
N ASP A 22 4.24 -7.93 -9.41
CA ASP A 22 5.33 -7.87 -10.37
C ASP A 22 6.32 -9.00 -10.08
N TYR A 23 6.36 -10.00 -10.95
CA TYR A 23 7.26 -11.14 -10.80
C TYR A 23 8.57 -10.88 -11.54
N LYS A 24 9.70 -11.11 -10.86
CA LYS A 24 11.03 -11.01 -11.45
C LYS A 24 11.86 -12.24 -11.13
N GLU A 25 12.45 -12.86 -12.14
CA GLU A 25 13.33 -14.01 -11.93
C GLU A 25 14.62 -13.60 -11.20
N GLY A 26 15.15 -12.42 -11.53
CA GLY A 26 16.33 -11.84 -10.88
C GLY A 26 16.20 -10.33 -10.67
N PHE A 27 17.32 -9.70 -10.32
CA PHE A 27 17.36 -8.27 -9.99
C PHE A 27 17.93 -7.43 -11.14
N ASN A 28 17.06 -6.67 -11.79
CA ASN A 28 17.45 -5.59 -12.70
C ASN A 28 17.24 -4.23 -12.01
N PRO A 29 18.31 -3.47 -11.71
CA PRO A 29 18.23 -2.27 -10.90
C PRO A 29 17.32 -1.20 -11.52
N GLU A 30 17.39 -0.99 -12.83
CA GLU A 30 16.56 -0.01 -13.53
C GLU A 30 15.08 -0.39 -13.44
N LYS A 31 14.73 -1.62 -13.83
CA LYS A 31 13.34 -2.08 -13.83
C LYS A 31 12.76 -2.13 -12.43
N VAL A 32 13.53 -2.54 -11.42
CA VAL A 32 13.09 -2.53 -10.02
C VAL A 32 12.85 -1.09 -9.56
N THR A 33 13.77 -0.16 -9.80
CA THR A 33 13.62 1.25 -9.41
C THR A 33 12.36 1.87 -10.03
N GLN A 34 12.14 1.64 -11.33
CA GLN A 34 10.95 2.11 -12.04
C GLN A 34 9.67 1.48 -11.48
N THR A 35 9.69 0.19 -11.13
CA THR A 35 8.53 -0.53 -10.58
C THR A 35 8.19 -0.05 -9.16
N ILE A 36 9.19 0.18 -8.30
CA ILE A 36 8.97 0.76 -6.97
C ILE A 36 8.32 2.14 -7.10
N CYS A 37 8.82 2.99 -8.00
CA CYS A 37 8.24 4.29 -8.27
C CYS A 37 6.78 4.20 -8.74
N ALA A 38 6.48 3.25 -9.64
CA ALA A 38 5.12 3.01 -10.12
C ALA A 38 4.16 2.57 -9.00
N PHE A 39 4.57 1.63 -8.14
CA PHE A 39 3.75 1.19 -7.02
C PHE A 39 3.58 2.27 -5.96
N ALA A 40 4.62 3.06 -5.67
CA ALA A 40 4.51 4.19 -4.75
C ALA A 40 3.59 5.30 -5.28
N ASN A 41 3.54 5.51 -6.60
CA ASN A 41 2.63 6.47 -7.23
C ASN A 41 1.17 6.02 -7.23
N ASP A 42 0.91 4.71 -7.25
CA ASP A 42 -0.43 4.13 -7.06
C ASP A 42 -1.56 4.94 -7.73
N ILE A 43 -1.45 5.18 -9.04
CA ILE A 43 -2.35 6.10 -9.77
C ILE A 43 -3.83 5.69 -9.69
N ASN A 44 -4.09 4.38 -9.54
CA ASN A 44 -5.42 3.80 -9.38
C ASN A 44 -5.88 3.72 -7.91
N ASN A 45 -5.03 4.17 -6.98
CA ASN A 45 -5.27 4.19 -5.53
C ASN A 45 -5.70 2.83 -4.94
N ILE A 46 -5.04 1.75 -5.37
CA ILE A 46 -5.33 0.37 -4.97
C ILE A 46 -4.48 -0.10 -3.76
N GLY A 47 -3.64 0.79 -3.23
CA GLY A 47 -2.79 0.55 -2.05
C GLY A 47 -1.38 0.10 -2.38
N GLY A 48 -0.89 0.35 -3.60
CA GLY A 48 0.43 -0.09 -4.07
C GLY A 48 0.47 -1.57 -4.48
N GLY A 49 1.65 -2.19 -4.38
CA GLY A 49 1.86 -3.55 -4.90
C GLY A 49 3.08 -4.28 -4.37
N TYR A 50 3.33 -5.47 -4.92
CA TYR A 50 4.36 -6.40 -4.50
C TYR A 50 5.27 -6.74 -5.68
N ILE A 51 6.58 -6.66 -5.46
CA ILE A 51 7.59 -7.22 -6.36
C ILE A 51 8.06 -8.54 -5.75
N ILE A 52 7.97 -9.63 -6.50
CA ILE A 52 8.34 -10.97 -6.04
C ILE A 52 9.54 -11.45 -6.86
N PHE A 53 10.68 -11.57 -6.19
CA PHE A 53 11.93 -12.03 -6.79
C PHE A 53 12.09 -13.55 -6.71
N GLY A 54 12.70 -14.16 -7.73
CA GLY A 54 12.90 -15.60 -7.85
C GLY A 54 11.73 -16.32 -8.54
N VAL A 55 10.83 -15.58 -9.18
CA VAL A 55 9.67 -16.11 -9.91
C VAL A 55 9.72 -15.57 -11.34
N LYS A 56 9.70 -16.48 -12.31
CA LYS A 56 9.61 -16.11 -13.72
C LYS A 56 8.17 -15.73 -14.05
N SER A 57 7.99 -14.79 -14.96
CA SER A 57 6.69 -14.31 -15.42
C SER A 57 6.54 -14.56 -16.92
N SER A 58 5.37 -15.04 -17.33
CA SER A 58 4.94 -15.07 -18.72
C SER A 58 3.57 -14.40 -18.82
N ASP A 59 3.48 -13.34 -19.63
CA ASP A 59 2.26 -12.52 -19.82
C ASP A 59 1.60 -12.02 -18.52
N GLY A 60 2.40 -11.76 -17.49
CA GLY A 60 1.94 -11.27 -16.18
C GLY A 60 1.48 -12.37 -15.21
N ALA A 61 1.52 -13.63 -15.63
CA ALA A 61 1.26 -14.78 -14.77
C ALA A 61 2.58 -15.38 -14.25
N PRO A 62 2.63 -15.83 -12.98
CA PRO A 62 3.81 -16.50 -12.44
C PRO A 62 3.97 -17.90 -13.01
N GLU A 63 5.17 -18.25 -13.46
CA GLU A 63 5.53 -19.63 -13.78
C GLU A 63 5.81 -20.38 -12.46
N LEU A 64 5.05 -21.44 -12.22
CA LEU A 64 5.18 -22.30 -11.05
C LEU A 64 5.71 -23.68 -11.44
N PRO A 65 6.61 -24.29 -10.64
CA PRO A 65 7.19 -23.77 -9.40
C PRO A 65 8.18 -22.61 -9.64
N PRO A 66 8.40 -21.71 -8.65
CA PRO A 66 9.39 -20.64 -8.76
C PRO A 66 10.80 -21.16 -9.06
N ALA A 67 11.58 -20.39 -9.82
CA ALA A 67 13.02 -20.65 -10.00
C ALA A 67 13.75 -20.68 -8.65
N GLY A 68 13.35 -19.76 -7.76
CA GLY A 68 13.90 -19.60 -6.42
C GLY A 68 15.23 -18.84 -6.39
N LEU A 69 15.60 -18.40 -5.20
CA LEU A 69 16.83 -17.65 -4.93
C LEU A 69 17.78 -18.46 -4.05
N LYS A 70 19.08 -18.31 -4.29
CA LYS A 70 20.14 -18.73 -3.37
C LYS A 70 20.21 -17.76 -2.19
N GLU A 71 20.76 -18.21 -1.05
CA GLU A 71 20.92 -17.36 0.15
C GLU A 71 21.71 -16.09 -0.13
N SER A 72 22.83 -16.22 -0.84
CA SER A 72 23.68 -15.11 -1.25
C SER A 72 22.96 -14.10 -2.16
N GLN A 73 21.99 -14.55 -2.96
CA GLN A 73 21.18 -13.67 -3.80
C GLN A 73 20.18 -12.86 -2.97
N VAL A 74 19.56 -13.48 -1.94
CA VAL A 74 18.62 -12.78 -1.05
C VAL A 74 19.34 -11.63 -0.35
N GLU A 75 20.50 -11.88 0.25
CA GLU A 75 21.28 -10.85 0.94
C GLU A 75 21.74 -9.74 -0.03
N ALA A 76 22.23 -10.11 -1.21
CA ALA A 76 22.63 -9.15 -2.23
C ALA A 76 21.47 -8.28 -2.70
N TYR A 77 20.27 -8.84 -2.84
CA TYR A 77 19.09 -8.10 -3.29
C TYR A 77 18.60 -7.13 -2.20
N GLN A 78 18.64 -7.52 -0.92
CA GLN A 78 18.32 -6.61 0.18
C GLN A 78 19.19 -5.34 0.17
N LYS A 79 20.51 -5.49 -0.05
CA LYS A 79 21.45 -4.36 -0.16
C LYS A 79 21.14 -3.49 -1.38
N LYS A 80 20.94 -4.11 -2.55
CA LYS A 80 20.63 -3.38 -3.79
C LYS A 80 19.31 -2.62 -3.73
N ILE A 81 18.30 -3.14 -3.02
CA ILE A 81 17.00 -2.46 -2.90
C ILE A 81 17.15 -1.13 -2.18
N ILE A 82 17.97 -1.07 -1.13
CA ILE A 82 18.28 0.17 -0.42
C ILE A 82 18.89 1.19 -1.39
N GLU A 83 19.86 0.78 -2.22
CA GLU A 83 20.47 1.64 -3.25
C GLU A 83 19.43 2.15 -4.26
N THR A 84 18.51 1.29 -4.70
CA THR A 84 17.44 1.70 -5.63
C THR A 84 16.48 2.72 -5.00
N GLN A 85 16.16 2.61 -3.70
CA GLN A 85 15.26 3.56 -3.02
C GLN A 85 15.85 4.98 -3.00
N TYR A 86 17.16 5.12 -2.77
CA TYR A 86 17.83 6.44 -2.77
C TYR A 86 17.80 7.14 -4.13
N LYS A 87 17.59 6.40 -5.22
CA LYS A 87 17.46 6.99 -6.57
C LYS A 87 16.06 7.57 -6.81
N ILE A 88 15.06 7.20 -6.00
CA ILE A 88 13.67 7.65 -6.13
C ILE A 88 13.44 8.90 -5.26
N LEU A 89 12.71 9.87 -5.79
CA LEU A 89 12.37 11.11 -5.07
C LEU A 89 10.87 11.39 -5.13
N PRO A 90 10.18 11.60 -3.98
CA PRO A 90 10.68 11.47 -2.61
C PRO A 90 11.13 10.04 -2.24
N PHE A 91 11.79 9.84 -1.09
CA PHE A 91 12.23 8.51 -0.66
C PHE A 91 11.02 7.61 -0.36
N PRO A 92 10.83 6.48 -1.07
CA PRO A 92 9.67 5.62 -0.87
C PRO A 92 9.87 4.67 0.33
N GLN A 93 8.80 4.39 1.06
CA GLN A 93 8.80 3.32 2.07
C GLN A 93 8.54 1.98 1.42
N VAL A 94 9.30 0.96 1.82
CA VAL A 94 9.13 -0.42 1.33
C VAL A 94 9.38 -1.42 2.46
N ILE A 95 8.80 -2.61 2.34
CA ILE A 95 8.97 -3.69 3.31
C ILE A 95 9.44 -4.95 2.59
N LEU A 96 10.54 -5.52 3.07
CA LEU A 96 11.12 -6.75 2.55
C LEU A 96 10.82 -7.93 3.45
N SER A 97 10.39 -9.04 2.85
CA SER A 97 10.18 -10.31 3.52
C SER A 97 10.73 -11.47 2.69
N PRO A 98 11.75 -12.19 3.16
CA PRO A 98 12.17 -13.45 2.55
C PRO A 98 11.19 -14.55 2.94
N GLU A 99 10.68 -15.27 1.95
CA GLU A 99 9.64 -16.28 2.13
C GLU A 99 10.05 -17.61 1.50
N ILE A 100 9.40 -18.69 1.92
CA ILE A 100 9.54 -20.02 1.31
C ILE A 100 8.22 -20.39 0.64
N TYR A 101 8.25 -20.54 -0.69
CA TYR A 101 7.09 -20.94 -1.48
C TYR A 101 7.46 -22.12 -2.39
N PHE A 102 6.65 -23.18 -2.42
CA PHE A 102 7.00 -24.45 -3.09
C PHE A 102 8.41 -24.99 -2.73
N LYS A 103 8.82 -24.89 -1.46
CA LYS A 103 10.17 -25.27 -0.96
C LYS A 103 11.32 -24.50 -1.64
N LYS A 104 11.02 -23.41 -2.32
CA LYS A 104 12.00 -22.49 -2.93
C LYS A 104 11.97 -21.17 -2.18
N ARG A 105 13.14 -20.55 -2.00
CA ARG A 105 13.25 -19.22 -1.37
C ARG A 105 12.87 -18.16 -2.40
N VAL A 106 12.02 -17.23 -2.00
CA VAL A 106 11.67 -16.05 -2.79
C VAL A 106 11.80 -14.81 -1.91
N LEU A 107 11.97 -13.65 -2.51
CA LEU A 107 12.03 -12.38 -1.77
C LEU A 107 10.86 -11.51 -2.20
N VAL A 108 10.00 -11.16 -1.24
CA VAL A 108 8.84 -10.31 -1.47
C VAL A 108 9.19 -8.89 -1.01
N LEU A 109 9.05 -7.94 -1.92
CA LEU A 109 9.17 -6.51 -1.66
C LEU A 109 7.78 -5.88 -1.78
N TRP A 110 7.19 -5.52 -0.66
CA TRP A 110 5.95 -4.76 -0.62
C TRP A 110 6.24 -3.26 -0.71
N VAL A 111 5.59 -2.60 -1.66
CA VAL A 111 5.67 -1.16 -1.89
C VAL A 111 4.26 -0.59 -1.71
N PRO A 112 3.92 -0.04 -0.53
CA PRO A 112 2.64 0.64 -0.34
C PRO A 112 2.54 1.88 -1.22
N GLY A 113 1.31 2.30 -1.53
CA GLY A 113 1.06 3.61 -2.13
C GLY A 113 1.59 4.69 -1.19
N GLY A 114 2.48 5.54 -1.69
CA GLY A 114 3.21 6.49 -0.85
C GLY A 114 2.33 7.65 -0.40
N GLU A 115 2.70 8.31 0.70
CA GLU A 115 1.98 9.49 1.19
C GLU A 115 2.47 10.77 0.50
N ASN A 116 3.74 10.80 0.09
CA ASN A 116 4.39 11.95 -0.52
C ASN A 116 4.39 11.85 -2.05
N ARG A 117 3.28 11.41 -2.64
CA ARG A 117 3.13 11.38 -4.11
C ARG A 117 3.24 12.81 -4.67
N PRO A 118 3.66 12.98 -5.92
CA PRO A 118 4.12 11.94 -6.83
C PRO A 118 5.63 11.67 -6.72
N TYR A 119 6.00 10.42 -6.93
CA TYR A 119 7.37 9.89 -6.93
C TYR A 119 7.98 9.88 -8.34
N LYS A 120 9.26 10.20 -8.43
CA LYS A 120 10.06 10.13 -9.67
C LYS A 120 11.22 9.16 -9.52
N ALA A 121 11.48 8.39 -10.57
CA ALA A 121 12.64 7.51 -10.70
C ALA A 121 13.49 7.92 -11.91
N PRO A 122 14.78 7.60 -11.93
CA PRO A 122 15.63 7.90 -13.06
C PRO A 122 15.22 7.11 -14.32
N VAL A 123 15.33 7.74 -15.49
CA VAL A 123 14.96 7.13 -16.77
C VAL A 123 15.90 5.97 -17.13
N SER A 124 17.19 6.20 -16.91
CA SER A 124 18.26 5.20 -16.91
C SER A 124 18.86 5.14 -15.51
N TYR A 125 19.24 3.96 -15.02
CA TYR A 125 19.68 3.79 -13.62
C TYR A 125 20.84 4.71 -13.19
N GLU A 126 21.75 5.02 -14.10
CA GLU A 126 22.88 5.95 -13.87
C GLU A 126 22.61 7.38 -14.34
N GLY A 127 21.46 7.64 -14.95
CA GLY A 127 21.08 8.95 -15.46
C GLY A 127 20.57 9.91 -14.38
N SER A 128 20.67 11.20 -14.65
CA SER A 128 20.12 12.27 -13.81
C SER A 128 18.66 12.62 -14.15
N GLU A 129 18.23 12.37 -15.39
CA GLU A 129 16.85 12.59 -15.83
C GLU A 129 15.91 11.67 -15.05
N LYS A 130 14.86 12.24 -14.46
CA LYS A 130 13.84 11.49 -13.73
C LYS A 130 12.46 11.68 -14.33
N ALA A 131 11.66 10.63 -14.29
CA ALA A 131 10.29 10.61 -14.79
C ALA A 131 9.34 9.97 -13.77
N TYR A 132 8.04 10.25 -13.96
CA TYR A 132 6.99 9.52 -13.25
C TYR A 132 6.76 8.18 -13.93
N TYR A 133 6.53 7.15 -13.11
CA TYR A 133 6.18 5.82 -13.58
C TYR A 133 4.85 5.40 -12.97
N ILE A 134 4.10 4.60 -13.69
CA ILE A 134 2.82 4.02 -13.27
C ILE A 134 2.76 2.54 -13.63
N ARG A 135 1.88 1.78 -12.97
CA ARG A 135 1.48 0.46 -13.46
C ARG A 135 0.31 0.59 -14.42
N ARG A 136 0.40 -0.18 -15.49
CA ARG A 136 -0.67 -0.42 -16.44
C ARG A 136 -0.76 -1.93 -16.63
N HIS A 137 -1.75 -2.57 -16.01
CA HIS A 137 -1.81 -4.02 -15.93
C HIS A 137 -0.54 -4.59 -15.29
N SER A 138 0.02 -5.66 -15.85
CA SER A 138 1.27 -6.29 -15.44
C SER A 138 2.55 -5.59 -15.94
N THR A 139 2.47 -4.39 -16.55
CA THR A 139 3.65 -3.63 -17.00
C THR A 139 3.85 -2.26 -16.31
N THR A 140 5.11 -1.91 -16.01
CA THR A 140 5.53 -0.55 -15.61
C THR A 140 5.85 0.30 -16.82
N VAL A 141 5.25 1.47 -16.93
CA VAL A 141 5.47 2.42 -18.04
C VAL A 141 5.79 3.82 -17.52
N LYS A 142 6.53 4.60 -18.33
CA LYS A 142 6.70 6.04 -18.10
C LYS A 142 5.35 6.71 -18.30
N ALA A 143 4.97 7.57 -17.36
CA ALA A 143 3.71 8.32 -17.45
C ALA A 143 3.76 9.28 -18.64
N ASN A 144 2.65 9.39 -19.37
CA ASN A 144 2.47 10.43 -20.38
C ASN A 144 2.03 11.76 -19.74
N GLN A 145 1.98 12.85 -20.51
CA GLN A 145 1.62 14.18 -20.00
C GLN A 145 0.27 14.23 -19.26
N HIS A 146 -0.72 13.46 -19.71
CA HIS A 146 -2.03 13.39 -19.05
C HIS A 146 -1.93 12.68 -17.69
N GLU A 147 -1.22 11.56 -17.63
CA GLU A 147 -1.00 10.79 -16.42
C GLU A 147 -0.14 11.55 -15.40
N GLU A 148 0.85 12.31 -15.86
CA GLU A 148 1.63 13.20 -14.98
C GLU A 148 0.74 14.25 -14.31
N LYS A 149 -0.15 14.88 -15.10
CA LYS A 149 -1.13 15.83 -14.57
C LYS A 149 -2.06 15.15 -13.56
N GLN A 150 -2.56 13.96 -13.88
CA GLN A 150 -3.41 13.17 -12.98
C GLN A 150 -2.69 12.84 -11.66
N LEU A 151 -1.44 12.41 -11.71
CA LEU A 151 -0.63 12.13 -10.52
C LEU A 151 -0.47 13.37 -9.63
N LEU A 152 -0.22 14.53 -10.23
CA LEU A 152 -0.12 15.80 -9.50
C LEU A 152 -1.47 16.18 -8.87
N GLU A 153 -2.58 15.98 -9.57
CA GLU A 153 -3.93 16.26 -9.05
C GLU A 153 -4.34 15.33 -7.90
N ILE A 154 -4.02 14.03 -8.00
CA ILE A 154 -4.26 13.05 -6.93
C ILE A 154 -3.46 13.42 -5.68
N SER A 155 -2.20 13.79 -5.88
CA SER A 155 -1.28 14.14 -4.78
C SER A 155 -1.67 15.44 -4.06
N ALA A 156 -2.26 16.39 -4.78
CA ALA A 156 -2.75 17.65 -4.22
C ALA A 156 -4.07 17.49 -3.44
N ARG A 157 -4.77 16.36 -3.59
CA ARG A 157 -6.05 16.12 -2.93
C ARG A 157 -5.85 15.18 -1.76
N ILE A 158 -5.91 15.73 -0.55
CA ILE A 158 -6.23 14.93 0.64
C ILE A 158 -7.54 14.18 0.33
N PRO A 159 -7.58 12.83 0.38
CA PRO A 159 -8.81 12.06 0.19
C PRO A 159 -9.91 12.63 1.08
N PHE A 160 -11.16 12.63 0.62
CA PHE A 160 -12.26 13.22 1.40
C PHE A 160 -12.30 12.68 2.84
N ASP A 161 -12.07 11.38 3.00
CA ASP A 161 -12.05 10.68 4.29
C ASP A 161 -10.93 11.14 5.24
N ASP A 162 -9.83 11.69 4.69
CA ASP A 162 -8.69 12.19 5.45
C ASP A 162 -8.77 13.71 5.71
N ARG A 163 -9.78 14.40 5.18
CA ARG A 163 -9.97 15.83 5.41
C ARG A 163 -10.54 16.07 6.79
N VAL A 164 -9.92 16.97 7.56
CA VAL A 164 -10.51 17.46 8.80
C VAL A 164 -11.77 18.25 8.48
N ASN A 165 -12.92 17.78 8.98
CA ASN A 165 -14.14 18.58 8.93
C ASN A 165 -14.09 19.65 10.01
N HIS A 166 -13.69 20.87 9.65
CA HIS A 166 -13.60 22.01 10.57
C HIS A 166 -14.95 22.49 11.11
N ASN A 167 -16.06 22.07 10.49
CA ASN A 167 -17.40 22.42 10.93
C ASN A 167 -17.98 21.42 11.95
N ALA A 168 -17.30 20.30 12.19
CA ALA A 168 -17.76 19.28 13.13
C ALA A 168 -17.34 19.63 14.56
N ASP A 169 -18.30 19.58 15.48
CA ASP A 169 -18.12 19.78 16.91
C ASP A 169 -18.15 18.44 17.65
N ILE A 170 -17.58 18.38 18.86
CA ILE A 170 -17.62 17.17 19.70
C ILE A 170 -19.06 16.71 19.98
N ARG A 171 -20.01 17.65 19.98
CA ARG A 171 -21.44 17.41 20.17
C ARG A 171 -22.09 16.65 19.02
N ASP A 172 -21.47 16.63 17.85
CA ASP A 172 -21.97 15.90 16.68
C ASP A 172 -21.69 14.39 16.76
N MET A 173 -20.79 13.97 17.66
CA MET A 173 -20.50 12.55 17.88
C MET A 173 -21.59 11.87 18.70
N LYS A 174 -22.34 10.97 18.06
CA LYS A 174 -23.33 10.12 18.73
C LYS A 174 -22.66 8.88 19.33
N ARG A 175 -22.62 8.82 20.65
CA ARG A 175 -22.03 7.70 21.42
C ARG A 175 -22.59 6.35 20.99
N ASP A 176 -23.91 6.26 20.83
CA ASP A 176 -24.57 4.99 20.53
C ASP A 176 -24.13 4.42 19.18
N ILE A 177 -23.89 5.29 18.18
CA ILE A 177 -23.37 4.88 16.87
C ILE A 177 -21.93 4.36 17.00
N ILE A 178 -21.10 5.05 17.78
CA ILE A 178 -19.70 4.64 18.01
C ILE A 178 -19.66 3.28 18.72
N LEU A 179 -20.45 3.09 19.78
CA LEU A 179 -20.52 1.84 20.52
C LEU A 179 -21.06 0.70 19.67
N GLN A 180 -22.10 0.96 18.87
CA GLN A 180 -22.65 -0.03 17.95
C GLN A 180 -21.61 -0.46 16.92
N PHE A 181 -20.89 0.49 16.32
CA PHE A 181 -19.80 0.19 15.38
C PHE A 181 -18.67 -0.63 16.03
N LEU A 182 -18.23 -0.24 17.23
CA LEU A 182 -17.19 -0.98 17.97
C LEU A 182 -17.63 -2.41 18.29
N LYS A 183 -18.92 -2.61 18.57
CA LYS A 183 -19.52 -3.94 18.80
C LYS A 183 -19.58 -4.75 17.51
N ASP A 184 -20.08 -4.18 16.43
CA ASP A 184 -20.26 -4.86 15.14
C ASP A 184 -18.92 -5.26 14.50
N THR A 185 -17.87 -4.49 14.75
CA THR A 185 -16.50 -4.78 14.30
C THR A 185 -15.72 -5.70 15.25
N GLY A 186 -16.32 -6.11 16.38
CA GLY A 186 -15.64 -6.92 17.38
C GLY A 186 -14.44 -6.24 18.03
N SER A 187 -14.44 -4.91 18.09
CA SER A 187 -13.31 -4.13 18.60
C SER A 187 -13.10 -4.36 20.11
N GLY A 188 -11.86 -4.64 20.49
CA GLY A 188 -11.47 -4.75 21.91
C GLY A 188 -11.67 -3.45 22.72
N LEU A 189 -11.87 -2.31 22.04
CA LEU A 189 -12.18 -1.02 22.68
C LEU A 189 -13.64 -0.93 23.17
N TYR A 190 -14.53 -1.82 22.72
CA TYR A 190 -15.96 -1.76 23.03
C TYR A 190 -16.24 -1.76 24.54
N GLU A 191 -15.61 -2.67 25.29
CA GLU A 191 -15.84 -2.80 26.72
C GLU A 191 -15.30 -1.60 27.51
N SER A 192 -14.12 -1.08 27.15
CA SER A 192 -13.54 0.10 27.79
C SER A 192 -14.25 1.41 27.43
N ALA A 193 -14.97 1.44 26.31
CA ALA A 193 -15.72 2.61 25.85
C ALA A 193 -17.09 2.77 26.56
N LYS A 194 -17.59 1.70 27.19
CA LYS A 194 -18.82 1.75 27.99
C LYS A 194 -18.60 2.60 29.24
N GLY A 195 -19.59 3.41 29.61
CA GLY A 195 -19.52 4.27 30.80
C GLY A 195 -18.65 5.53 30.69
N VAL A 196 -17.73 5.63 29.74
CA VAL A 196 -16.82 6.78 29.56
C VAL A 196 -17.51 8.02 28.96
N ALA A 197 -17.12 9.22 29.39
CA ALA A 197 -17.62 10.48 28.84
C ALA A 197 -17.10 10.72 27.40
N LEU A 198 -17.87 11.41 26.56
CA LEU A 198 -17.53 11.63 25.14
C LEU A 198 -16.12 12.20 24.87
N PRO A 199 -15.62 13.20 25.61
CA PRO A 199 -14.27 13.73 25.42
C PRO A 199 -13.17 12.69 25.71
N GLU A 200 -13.35 11.90 26.76
CA GLU A 200 -12.42 10.85 27.17
C GLU A 200 -12.46 9.68 26.18
N LEU A 201 -13.65 9.31 25.71
CA LEU A 201 -13.85 8.32 24.66
C LEU A 201 -13.13 8.73 23.36
N GLN A 202 -13.21 10.02 22.97
CA GLN A 202 -12.50 10.53 21.80
C GLN A 202 -10.98 10.40 21.94
N LEU A 203 -10.45 10.69 23.13
CA LEU A 203 -9.01 10.55 23.40
C LEU A 203 -8.58 9.07 23.38
N GLN A 204 -9.39 8.18 23.96
CA GLN A 204 -9.16 6.73 23.90
C GLN A 204 -9.15 6.22 22.46
N ILE A 205 -10.13 6.61 21.65
CA ILE A 205 -10.19 6.27 20.22
C ILE A 205 -8.96 6.81 19.49
N LYS A 206 -8.59 8.09 19.66
CA LYS A 206 -7.38 8.67 19.04
C LYS A 206 -6.12 7.91 19.42
N THR A 207 -6.00 7.49 20.67
CA THR A 207 -4.83 6.76 21.19
C THR A 207 -4.79 5.32 20.65
N TYR A 208 -5.95 4.66 20.62
CA TYR A 208 -6.13 3.33 20.06
C TYR A 208 -5.81 3.32 18.56
N LEU A 209 -6.34 4.29 17.80
CA LEU A 209 -6.03 4.47 16.39
C LEU A 209 -4.53 4.68 16.21
N LYS A 210 -3.88 5.60 16.93
CA LYS A 210 -2.41 5.80 16.84
C LYS A 210 -1.60 4.53 17.12
N LYS A 211 -2.04 3.68 18.04
CA LYS A 211 -1.33 2.46 18.44
C LYS A 211 -1.53 1.31 17.45
N HIS A 212 -2.67 1.26 16.77
CA HIS A 212 -3.04 0.17 15.86
C HIS A 212 -2.98 0.56 14.36
N PHE A 213 -2.81 1.83 14.01
CA PHE A 213 -2.74 2.33 12.63
C PHE A 213 -1.40 2.13 11.90
N GLN A 214 -0.40 1.45 12.49
CA GLN A 214 0.70 0.90 11.69
C GLN A 214 0.26 -0.29 10.81
N CYS A 215 -0.99 -0.74 10.91
CA CYS A 215 -1.61 -1.67 9.98
C CYS A 215 -2.96 -1.11 9.49
N LEU A 216 -3.13 -1.12 8.17
CA LEU A 216 -4.16 -0.48 7.36
C LEU A 216 -5.64 -0.77 7.76
N ARG A 217 -6.53 0.16 7.36
CA ARG A 217 -7.97 -0.03 7.04
C ARG A 217 -8.97 -0.26 8.19
N LEU A 218 -9.13 0.69 9.11
CA LEU A 218 -10.36 0.76 9.92
C LEU A 218 -11.26 1.98 9.64
N ILE A 219 -10.81 2.95 8.82
CA ILE A 219 -11.61 4.14 8.49
C ILE A 219 -12.55 3.90 7.29
N LEU A 220 -12.29 2.91 6.44
CA LEU A 220 -13.12 2.58 5.27
C LEU A 220 -14.55 2.12 5.61
N SER A 221 -14.82 1.68 6.83
CA SER A 221 -16.18 1.29 7.25
C SER A 221 -16.96 2.43 7.93
N LEU A 222 -16.33 3.55 8.27
CA LEU A 222 -17.01 4.69 8.89
C LEU A 222 -17.58 5.67 7.85
N SER A 223 -17.01 5.76 6.64
CA SER A 223 -17.58 6.60 5.56
C SER A 223 -18.77 5.96 4.84
N GLN A 224 -18.89 4.63 4.81
CA GLN A 224 -20.04 3.95 4.18
C GLN A 224 -21.33 3.99 5.01
N VAL A 225 -21.24 4.08 6.34
CA VAL A 225 -22.43 4.12 7.21
C VAL A 225 -23.10 5.50 7.16
N CYS A 226 -22.35 6.59 6.93
CA CYS A 226 -22.92 7.92 6.76
C CYS A 226 -23.57 8.16 5.38
N LEU A 227 -23.15 7.46 4.32
CA LEU A 227 -23.70 7.68 2.98
C LEU A 227 -25.08 7.05 2.73
N ARG A 228 -25.55 6.12 3.56
CA ARG A 228 -26.87 5.49 3.37
C ARG A 228 -28.04 6.30 3.95
N SER A 229 -27.80 7.22 4.88
CA SER A 229 -28.88 8.01 5.51
C SER A 229 -29.18 9.33 4.83
N VAL A 230 -28.36 9.78 3.87
CA VAL A 230 -28.55 11.08 3.17
C VAL A 230 -29.18 10.91 1.78
N LEU A 231 -29.25 9.69 1.25
CA LEU A 231 -29.83 9.38 -0.06
C LEU A 231 -31.24 8.73 0.01
N SER A 232 -31.88 8.75 1.18
CA SER A 232 -33.23 8.20 1.38
C SER A 232 -34.21 9.18 2.06
N SER A 233 -33.95 10.48 1.94
CA SER A 233 -34.85 11.56 2.38
C SER A 233 -34.95 12.64 1.30
#